data_AF-A0A023X059-F1
#
_entry.id   AF-A0A023X059-F1
#
_cell.length_a   1.000
_cell.length_b   1.000
_cell.length_c   1.000
_cell.angle_alpha   90.00
_cell.angle_beta   90.00
_cell.angle_gamma   90.00
#
_symmetry.space_group_name_H-M   'P 1'
#
loop_
_entity.id
_entity.type
_entity.pdbx_description
1 polymer ?
#
loop_
_entity_poly.entity_id
_entity_poly.type
_entity_poly.pdbx_seq_one_letter_code
_entity_poly.pdbx_strand_id
1 'polypeptide(L)' 'MAQSRCAKCEGTSFEAVRASLKGTRFGYMFVQCAECGTVVGVMDAYNVPNLLFNAARKLGVNLR' A
#
# COMPACT_ATOMS: atom_id res chain seq x y z
N MET A 1 13.74 -18.77 -10.33
CA MET A 1 13.38 -17.43 -9.83
C MET A 1 13.17 -17.54 -8.34
N ALA A 2 13.71 -16.63 -7.53
CA ALA A 2 13.46 -16.65 -6.08
C ALA A 2 12.00 -16.25 -5.82
N GLN A 3 11.28 -17.04 -5.04
CA GLN A 3 9.92 -16.75 -4.63
C GLN A 3 9.95 -16.03 -3.28
N SER A 4 9.28 -14.88 -3.18
CA SER A 4 9.16 -14.16 -1.92
C SER A 4 8.43 -15.02 -0.88
N ARG A 5 8.99 -15.11 0.32
CA ARG A 5 8.44 -15.87 1.45
C ARG A 5 8.27 -14.97 2.67
N CYS A 6 7.23 -15.24 3.45
CA CYS A 6 7.03 -14.60 4.73
C CYS A 6 8.17 -14.97 5.69
N ALA A 7 8.81 -13.96 6.29
CA ALA A 7 9.90 -14.19 7.23
C ALA A 7 9.50 -14.91 8.54
N LYS A 8 8.19 -15.02 8.83
CA LYS A 8 7.67 -15.65 10.05
C LYS A 8 7.20 -17.10 9.85
N CYS A 9 6.45 -17.37 8.78
CA CYS A 9 5.83 -18.69 8.55
C CYS A 9 6.22 -19.34 7.22
N GLU A 10 7.11 -18.71 6.46
CA GLU A 10 7.53 -19.13 5.11
C GLU A 10 6.42 -19.22 4.04
N GLY A 11 5.20 -18.82 4.38
CA GLY A 11 4.07 -18.71 3.45
C GLY A 11 4.39 -17.79 2.27
N THR A 12 3.80 -18.09 1.12
CA THR A 12 4.06 -17.37 -0.15
C THR A 12 2.90 -16.50 -0.59
N SER A 13 1.82 -16.46 0.20
CA SER A 13 0.62 -15.68 -0.07
C SER A 13 0.64 -14.36 0.71
N PHE A 14 0.28 -13.27 0.02
CA PHE A 14 0.27 -11.92 0.59
C PHE A 14 -1.00 -11.18 0.18
N GLU A 15 -1.50 -10.34 1.08
CA GLU A 15 -2.71 -9.54 0.90
C GLU A 15 -2.47 -8.09 1.31
N ALA A 16 -3.27 -7.18 0.75
CA ALA A 16 -3.30 -5.78 1.13
C ALA A 16 -4.54 -5.51 2.00
N VAL A 17 -4.33 -5.08 3.24
CA VAL A 17 -5.41 -4.81 4.21
C VAL A 17 -5.35 -3.39 4.72
N ARG A 18 -6.49 -2.77 5.03
CA ARG A 18 -6.52 -1.41 5.61
C ARG A 18 -5.79 -1.38 6.95
N ALA A 19 -4.86 -0.44 7.07
CA ALA A 19 -4.05 -0.25 8.26
C ALA A 19 -4.60 0.89 9.12
N SER A 20 -4.73 0.64 10.42
CA SER A 20 -4.95 1.68 11.43
C SER A 20 -3.62 2.01 12.10
N LEU A 21 -2.91 2.98 11.55
CA LEU A 21 -1.62 3.44 12.08
C LEU A 21 -1.85 4.56 13.11
N LYS A 22 -1.21 4.46 14.27
CA LYS A 22 -1.34 5.47 15.33
C LYS A 22 -0.63 6.76 14.91
N GLY A 23 -1.28 7.91 15.08
CA GLY A 23 -0.69 9.23 14.81
C GLY A 23 -0.78 9.70 13.36
N THR A 24 -1.43 8.93 12.47
CA THR A 24 -1.74 9.37 11.10
C THR A 24 -3.20 9.77 10.95
N ARG A 25 -3.44 10.73 10.05
CA ARG A 25 -4.77 11.13 9.58
C ARG A 25 -5.13 10.57 8.20
N PHE A 26 -4.18 9.91 7.53
CA PHE A 26 -4.33 9.37 6.19
C PHE A 26 -4.54 7.86 6.22
N GLY A 27 -5.27 7.36 5.22
CA GLY A 27 -5.51 5.93 5.03
C GLY A 27 -4.27 5.25 4.47
N TYR A 28 -3.85 4.18 5.11
CA TYR A 28 -2.76 3.30 4.67
C TYR A 28 -3.27 1.86 4.53
N MET A 29 -2.53 1.05 3.80
CA MET A 29 -2.71 -0.39 3.74
C MET A 29 -1.41 -1.09 4.13
N PHE A 30 -1.53 -2.19 4.87
CA PHE A 30 -0.44 -3.12 5.08
C PHE A 30 -0.44 -4.15 3.97
N VAL A 31 0.74 -4.44 3.44
CA VAL A 31 0.98 -5.71 2.76
C VAL A 31 1.39 -6.69 3.84
N GLN A 32 0.58 -7.72 4.04
CA GLN A 32 0.82 -8.73 5.05
C GLN A 32 0.75 -10.14 4.46
N CYS A 33 1.38 -11.10 5.11
CA CYS A 33 1.21 -12.51 4.77
C CYS A 33 -0.24 -12.94 5.05
N ALA A 34 -0.90 -13.54 4.06
CA ALA A 34 -2.30 -13.95 4.18
C ALA A 34 -2.50 -15.15 5.13
N GLU A 35 -1.42 -15.88 5.46
CA GLU A 35 -1.47 -17.04 6.36
C GLU A 35 -1.28 -16.65 7.82
N CYS A 36 -0.33 -15.75 8.13
CA CYS A 36 0.07 -15.46 9.51
C CYS A 36 -0.04 -13.98 9.93
N GLY A 37 -0.47 -13.09 9.02
CA GLY A 37 -0.66 -11.67 9.29
C GLY A 37 0.63 -10.87 9.47
N THR A 38 1.80 -11.44 9.20
CA THR A 38 3.07 -10.69 9.32
C THR A 38 3.12 -9.59 8.26
N VAL A 39 3.21 -8.34 8.70
CA VAL A 39 3.34 -7.16 7.84
C VAL A 39 4.74 -7.14 7.23
N VAL A 40 4.80 -7.01 5.91
CA VAL A 40 6.04 -6.91 5.12
C VAL A 40 6.20 -5.55 4.44
N GLY A 41 5.16 -4.71 4.44
CA GLY A 41 5.22 -3.37 3.87
C GLY A 41 4.01 -2.52 4.18
N VAL A 42 4.12 -1.22 3.88
CA VAL A 42 3.06 -0.22 3.99
C VAL A 42 2.91 0.48 2.64
N MET A 43 1.68 0.72 2.22
CA MET A 43 1.37 1.49 1.01
C MET A 43 0.22 2.47 1.29
N ASP A 44 0.10 3.51 0.46
CA ASP A 44 -1.02 4.45 0.54
C ASP A 44 -2.33 3.75 0.20
N ALA A 45 -3.40 4.03 0.95
CA ALA A 45 -4.73 3.49 0.64
C ALA A 45 -5.36 4.11 -0.61
N TYR A 46 -4.82 5.26 -1.04
CA TYR A 46 -5.30 6.00 -2.19
C TYR A 46 -4.20 6.06 -3.25
N ASN A 47 -4.60 6.04 -4.52
CA ASN A 47 -3.68 6.34 -5.61
C ASN A 47 -3.39 7.84 -5.65
N VAL A 48 -2.52 8.29 -4.74
CA VAL A 48 -2.12 9.70 -4.58
C VAL A 48 -1.63 10.29 -5.90
N PRO A 49 -0.80 9.60 -6.72
CA PRO A 49 -0.43 10.10 -8.04
C PRO A 49 -1.62 10.39 -8.94
N ASN A 50 -2.60 9.48 -9.03
CA ASN A 50 -3.79 9.70 -9.84
C ASN A 50 -4.64 10.87 -9.32
N LEU A 51 -4.75 11.03 -8.00
CA LEU A 51 -5.42 12.18 -7.39
C LEU A 51 -4.70 13.49 -7.73
N LEU A 52 -3.37 13.51 -7.71
CA LEU A 52 -2.55 14.66 -8.12
C LEU A 52 -2.75 14.99 -9.60
N PHE A 53 -2.72 14.00 -10.50
CA PHE A 53 -3.00 14.20 -11.92
C PHE A 53 -4.39 14.79 -12.15
N ASN A 54 -5.41 14.28 -11.45
CA ASN A 54 -6.77 14.76 -11.57
C ASN A 54 -6.92 16.20 -11.02
N ALA A 55 -6.25 16.52 -9.92
CA ALA A 55 -6.22 17.87 -9.37
C ALA A 55 -5.52 18.86 -10.33
N ALA A 56 -4.33 18.50 -10.84
CA ALA A 56 -3.57 19.32 -11.77
C ALA A 56 -4.35 19.60 -13.06
N ARG A 57 -5.04 18.59 -13.61
CA ARG A 57 -5.91 18.75 -14.79
C ARG A 57 -7.01 19.77 -14.56
N LYS A 58 -7.66 19.73 -13.39
CA LYS A 58 -8.73 20.69 -13.03
C LYS A 58 -8.20 22.11 -12.82
N LEU A 59 -6.93 22.25 -12.42
CA LEU A 59 -6.24 23.53 -12.25
C LEU A 59 -5.57 24.04 -13.53
N GLY A 60 -5.64 23.31 -14.64
CA GLY A 60 -4.98 23.68 -15.90
C GLY A 60 -3.46 23.48 -15.91
N VAL A 61 -2.91 22.75 -14.94
CA VAL A 61 -1.48 22.45 -14.84
C VAL A 61 -1.18 21.13 -15.54
N ASN A 62 -0.19 21.13 -16.44
CA ASN A 62 0.20 19.96 -17.20
C ASN A 62 1.41 19.28 -16.53
N LEU A 63 1.16 18.18 -15.82
CA LEU A 63 2.21 17.33 -15.27
C LEU A 63 2.66 16.38 -16.38
N ARG A 64 3.67 16.78 -17.14
CA ARG A 64 4.27 15.95 -18.20
C ARG A 64 5.36 15.06 -17.65
#